data_AF-A0A915TZH2-F1
#
_entry.id   AF-A0A915TZH2-F1
#
_cell.length_a   1.000
_cell.length_b   1.000
_cell.length_c   1.000
_cell.angle_alpha   90.00
_cell.angle_beta   90.00
_cell.angle_gamma   90.00
#
_symmetry.space_group_name_H-M   'P 1'
#
loop_
_entity.id
_entity.type
_entity.pdbx_description
1 polymer ?
#
loop_
_entity_poly.entity_id
_entity_poly.type
_entity_poly.pdbx_seq_one_letter_code
_entity_poly.pdbx_strand_id
1 'polypeptide(L)'
;MSDYKVTCYENGKAIGMVKYTDNLDHWDGSNWTCGSPGRHLGIGRTKDGRYYLCHGTQWQGERDHAEIVSEEEARETVLHHNPDVYEEIFNEAIPEL
;
A
#
# COMPACT_ATOMS: atom_id res chain seq x y z
N MET A 1 -5.72 -5.17 -17.50
CA MET A 1 -5.90 -4.65 -16.13
C MET A 1 -5.76 -3.14 -16.18
N SER A 2 -6.79 -2.43 -15.74
CA SER A 2 -6.97 -0.99 -15.87
C SER A 2 -5.78 -0.21 -15.30
N ASP A 3 -5.34 0.83 -16.02
CA ASP A 3 -4.37 1.85 -15.59
C ASP A 3 -4.99 2.74 -14.49
N TYR A 4 -5.53 2.13 -13.42
CA TYR A 4 -6.13 2.86 -12.32
C TYR A 4 -5.01 3.53 -11.52
N LYS A 5 -5.06 4.86 -11.48
CA LYS A 5 -4.06 5.70 -10.84
C LYS A 5 -4.73 6.57 -9.80
N VAL A 6 -4.11 6.66 -8.65
CA VAL A 6 -4.57 7.45 -7.52
C VAL A 6 -3.64 8.63 -7.29
N THR A 7 -4.20 9.71 -6.76
CA THR A 7 -3.40 10.88 -6.38
C THR A 7 -2.52 10.52 -5.21
N CYS A 8 -1.22 10.76 -5.36
CA CYS A 8 -0.22 10.54 -4.33
C CYS A 8 0.08 11.86 -3.62
N TYR A 9 0.05 11.82 -2.29
CA TYR A 9 0.31 12.94 -1.41
C TYR A 9 1.62 12.73 -0.64
N GLU A 10 2.36 13.80 -0.42
CA GLU A 10 3.53 13.83 0.45
C GLU A 10 3.30 14.99 1.43
N ASN A 11 3.21 14.70 2.72
CA ASN A 11 2.90 15.70 3.76
C ASN A 11 1.65 16.56 3.43
N GLY A 12 0.60 15.94 2.91
CA GLY A 12 -0.65 16.61 2.53
C GLY A 12 -0.61 17.39 1.20
N LYS A 13 0.52 17.37 0.48
CA LYS A 13 0.65 18.00 -0.85
C LYS A 13 0.58 16.95 -1.94
N ALA A 14 -0.31 17.12 -2.91
CA ALA A 14 -0.35 16.25 -4.08
C ALA A 14 0.94 16.39 -4.90
N ILE A 15 1.71 15.32 -5.00
CA ILE A 15 2.97 15.28 -5.75
C ILE A 15 2.82 14.68 -7.15
N GLY A 16 1.74 13.93 -7.38
CA GLY A 16 1.50 13.27 -8.66
C GLY A 16 0.45 12.18 -8.58
N MET A 17 0.49 11.27 -9.55
CA MET A 17 -0.37 10.09 -9.60
C MET A 17 0.49 8.83 -9.63
N VAL A 18 0.14 7.86 -8.79
CA VAL A 18 0.80 6.55 -8.74
C VAL A 18 -0.19 5.46 -9.14
N LYS A 19 0.33 4.29 -9.49
CA LYS A 19 -0.53 3.14 -9.80
C LYS A 19 -1.19 2.67 -8.51
N TYR A 20 -2.49 2.40 -8.56
CA TYR A 20 -3.17 1.79 -7.44
C TYR A 20 -2.66 0.36 -7.21
N THR A 21 -2.38 0.02 -5.96
CA THR A 21 -2.02 -1.32 -5.51
C THR A 21 -2.87 -1.72 -4.30
N ASP A 22 -3.11 -3.02 -4.18
CA ASP A 22 -3.91 -3.69 -3.14
C ASP A 22 -3.21 -4.98 -2.63
N ASN A 23 -1.91 -5.07 -2.83
CA ASN A 23 -1.08 -6.24 -2.51
C ASN A 23 -0.81 -6.45 -1.01
N LEU A 24 -1.21 -5.51 -0.15
CA LEU A 24 -1.13 -5.66 1.30
C LEU A 24 -2.41 -6.23 1.92
N ASP A 25 -3.46 -6.45 1.12
CA ASP A 25 -4.65 -7.15 1.57
C ASP A 25 -4.30 -8.61 1.87
N HIS A 26 -4.65 -9.08 3.06
CA HIS A 26 -4.50 -10.48 3.45
C HIS A 26 -5.87 -11.15 3.52
N TRP A 27 -5.87 -12.48 3.37
CA TRP A 27 -7.08 -13.28 3.51
C TRP A 27 -7.33 -13.59 4.99
N ASP A 28 -8.39 -13.03 5.59
CA ASP A 28 -8.75 -13.23 7.00
C ASP A 28 -9.66 -14.47 7.22
N GLY A 29 -9.68 -15.42 6.29
CA GLY A 29 -10.50 -16.63 6.39
C GLY A 29 -11.95 -16.49 5.95
N SER A 30 -12.40 -15.28 5.59
CA SER A 30 -13.72 -15.04 4.96
C SER A 30 -13.73 -13.92 3.91
N ASN A 31 -12.81 -12.95 3.98
CA ASN A 31 -12.66 -11.84 3.02
C ASN A 31 -11.18 -11.48 2.81
N TRP A 32 -10.86 -10.87 1.67
CA TRP A 32 -9.62 -10.12 1.46
C TRP A 32 -9.78 -8.77 2.15
N THR A 33 -8.96 -8.50 3.17
CA THR A 33 -9.07 -7.31 4.02
C THR A 33 -7.71 -6.93 4.59
N CYS A 34 -7.48 -5.64 4.81
CA CYS A 34 -6.32 -5.14 5.54
C CYS A 34 -6.56 -5.08 7.08
N GLY A 35 -7.50 -5.88 7.60
CA GLY A 35 -7.96 -5.81 9.00
C GLY A 35 -9.08 -4.79 9.28
N SER A 36 -9.68 -4.17 8.25
CA SER A 36 -10.83 -3.25 8.39
C SER A 36 -11.84 -3.44 7.25
N PRO A 37 -13.16 -3.55 7.54
CA PRO A 37 -14.17 -3.81 6.52
C PRO A 37 -14.27 -2.67 5.50
N GLY A 38 -14.09 -3.02 4.22
CA GLY A 38 -14.20 -2.10 3.08
C GLY A 38 -13.01 -1.18 2.88
N ARG A 39 -11.86 -1.48 3.50
CA ARG A 39 -10.60 -0.79 3.28
C ARG A 39 -9.58 -1.74 2.66
N HIS A 40 -8.83 -1.20 1.72
CA HIS A 40 -7.78 -1.90 1.01
C HIS A 40 -6.46 -1.17 1.26
N LEU A 41 -5.40 -1.95 1.41
CA LEU A 41 -4.06 -1.41 1.53
C LEU A 41 -3.18 -2.01 0.45
N GLY A 42 -2.34 -1.18 -0.14
CA GLY A 42 -1.28 -1.64 -1.03
C GLY A 42 -0.02 -0.84 -0.83
N ILE A 43 1.08 -1.41 -1.29
CA ILE A 43 2.38 -0.77 -1.32
C ILE A 43 2.91 -0.79 -2.74
N GLY A 44 3.62 0.27 -3.10
CA GLY A 44 4.38 0.30 -4.33
C GLY A 44 5.62 1.16 -4.21
N ARG A 45 6.46 1.07 -5.24
CA ARG A 45 7.67 1.89 -5.37
C ARG A 45 7.52 2.84 -6.55
N THR A 46 7.81 4.11 -6.31
CA THR A 46 7.90 5.13 -7.36
C THR A 46 9.13 4.89 -8.23
N LYS A 47 9.17 5.48 -9.43
CA LYS A 47 10.35 5.42 -10.32
C LYS A 47 11.60 6.03 -9.69
N ASP A 48 11.41 6.91 -8.72
CA ASP A 48 12.43 7.65 -8.00
C ASP A 48 13.02 6.83 -6.83
N GLY A 49 12.45 5.66 -6.52
CA GLY A 49 12.87 4.79 -5.42
C GLY A 49 12.11 5.00 -4.11
N ARG A 50 11.28 6.04 -3.99
CA ARG A 50 10.42 6.27 -2.81
C ARG A 50 9.28 5.25 -2.75
N TYR A 51 8.89 4.86 -1.55
CA TYR A 51 7.74 3.98 -1.31
C TYR A 51 6.46 4.79 -1.13
N TYR A 52 5.35 4.21 -1.57
CA TYR A 52 4.03 4.76 -1.31
C TYR A 52 3.07 3.68 -0.82
N LEU A 53 2.17 4.07 0.07
CA LEU A 53 1.03 3.26 0.48
C LEU A 53 -0.22 3.74 -0.27
N CYS A 54 -0.98 2.80 -0.81
CA CYS A 54 -2.27 3.03 -1.43
C CYS A 54 -3.37 2.67 -0.44
N HIS A 55 -4.21 3.66 -0.13
CA HIS A 55 -5.39 3.49 0.71
C HIS A 55 -6.61 3.45 -0.21
N GLY A 56 -7.15 2.25 -0.41
CA GLY A 56 -8.41 2.02 -1.12
C GLY A 56 -9.58 1.93 -0.16
N THR A 57 -10.75 2.33 -0.62
CA THR A 57 -11.98 2.28 0.19
C THR A 57 -13.21 2.03 -0.66
N GLN A 58 -14.08 1.14 -0.19
CA GLN A 58 -15.34 0.80 -0.85
C GLN A 58 -16.51 1.69 -0.36
N TRP A 59 -16.25 2.60 0.56
CA TRP A 59 -17.26 3.48 1.14
C TRP A 59 -17.61 4.64 0.20
N GLN A 60 -18.91 4.81 -0.10
CA GLN A 60 -19.37 5.90 -0.95
C GLN A 60 -19.05 7.26 -0.34
N GLY A 61 -18.22 8.04 -1.05
CA GLY A 61 -17.83 9.40 -0.67
C GLY A 61 -16.36 9.53 -0.27
N GLU A 62 -15.70 8.42 0.06
CA GLU A 62 -14.24 8.40 0.19
C GLU A 62 -13.59 8.14 -1.18
N ARG A 63 -12.36 8.62 -1.36
CA ARG A 63 -11.59 8.43 -2.59
C ARG A 63 -10.29 7.71 -2.28
N ASP A 64 -9.94 6.79 -3.17
CA ASP A 64 -8.66 6.13 -3.13
C ASP A 64 -7.55 7.18 -3.30
N HIS A 65 -6.53 7.07 -2.46
CA HIS A 65 -5.38 7.95 -2.49
C HIS A 65 -4.13 7.16 -2.14
N ALA A 66 -2.98 7.74 -2.43
CA ALA A 66 -1.71 7.21 -1.98
C ALA A 66 -0.95 8.24 -1.16
N GLU A 67 -0.07 7.77 -0.29
CA GLU A 67 0.84 8.61 0.47
C GLU A 67 2.27 8.12 0.34
N ILE A 68 3.21 9.07 0.19
CA ILE A 68 4.63 8.75 0.28
C ILE A 68 4.99 8.50 1.73
N VAL A 69 5.60 7.35 1.97
CA VAL A 69 6.04 6.92 3.29
C VAL A 69 7.55 6.72 3.29
N SER A 70 8.14 6.73 4.48
CA SER A 70 9.55 6.37 4.64
C SER A 70 9.74 4.87 4.37
N GLU A 71 10.99 4.47 4.09
CA GLU A 71 11.29 3.04 3.91
C GLU A 71 11.02 2.25 5.21
N GLU A 72 11.33 2.81 6.38
CA GLU A 72 11.07 2.20 7.69
C GLU A 72 9.56 1.95 7.89
N GLU A 73 8.73 2.96 7.62
CA GLU A 73 7.28 2.87 7.76
C GLU A 73 6.67 1.89 6.75
N ALA A 74 7.20 1.88 5.52
CA ALA A 74 6.84 0.90 4.50
C ALA A 74 7.15 -0.53 4.95
N ARG A 75 8.35 -0.77 5.49
CA ARG A 75 8.76 -2.09 6.01
C ARG A 75 7.86 -2.54 7.14
N GLU A 76 7.64 -1.68 8.14
CA GLU A 76 6.78 -1.98 9.28
C GLU A 76 5.36 -2.32 8.82
N THR A 77 4.79 -1.52 7.91
CA THR A 77 3.45 -1.75 7.35
C THR A 77 3.36 -3.11 6.65
N VAL A 78 4.36 -3.45 5.83
CA VAL A 78 4.40 -4.75 5.13
C VAL A 78 4.47 -5.91 6.12
N LEU A 79 5.37 -5.83 7.10
CA LEU A 79 5.52 -6.88 8.12
C LEU A 79 4.23 -7.08 8.94
N HIS A 80 3.50 -5.99 9.22
CA HIS A 80 2.26 -6.03 9.98
C HIS A 80 1.07 -6.60 9.21
N HIS A 81 0.96 -6.34 7.91
CA HIS A 81 -0.22 -6.71 7.12
C HIS A 81 0.00 -7.96 6.26
N ASN A 82 1.09 -8.01 5.49
CA ASN A 82 1.37 -9.10 4.58
C ASN A 82 2.90 -9.27 4.40
N PRO A 83 3.58 -10.03 5.27
CA PRO A 83 5.02 -10.21 5.18
C PRO A 83 5.44 -10.99 3.92
N ASP A 84 4.54 -11.74 3.27
CA ASP A 84 4.85 -12.52 2.05
C ASP A 84 5.31 -11.62 0.88
N VAL A 85 4.86 -10.36 0.83
CA VAL A 85 5.27 -9.42 -0.22
C VAL A 85 6.57 -8.66 0.11
N TYR A 86 7.14 -8.86 1.30
CA TYR A 86 8.34 -8.14 1.75
C TYR A 86 9.55 -8.37 0.84
N GLU A 87 9.84 -9.63 0.53
CA GLU A 87 10.96 -9.99 -0.34
C GLU A 87 10.79 -9.41 -1.75
N GLU A 88 9.56 -9.38 -2.29
CA GLU A 88 9.30 -8.82 -3.62
C GLU A 88 9.50 -7.29 -3.65
N ILE A 89 9.05 -6.60 -2.61
CA ILE A 89 9.10 -5.13 -2.53
C ILE A 89 10.51 -4.63 -2.21
N PHE A 90 11.16 -5.21 -1.20
CA PHE A 90 12.45 -4.74 -0.69
C PHE A 90 13.64 -5.50 -1.27
N ASN A 91 13.42 -6.64 -1.96
CA ASN A 91 14.49 -7.53 -2.44
C ASN A 91 15.42 -7.99 -1.30
N GLU A 92 14.87 -8.10 -0.09
CA GLU A 92 15.56 -8.48 1.13
C GLU A 92 14.73 -9.52 1.87
N ALA A 93 15.40 -10.46 2.55
CA ALA A 93 14.72 -11.44 3.40
C ALA A 93 13.99 -10.73 4.54
N ILE A 94 12.85 -11.30 4.96
CA ILE A 94 12.12 -10.84 6.14
C ILE A 94 13.09 -10.86 7.33
N PRO A 95 13.26 -9.75 8.08
CA PRO A 95 14.12 -9.76 9.27
C PRO A 95 13.60 -10.79 10.27
N GLU A 96 14.48 -11.65 10.79
CA GLU A 96 14.12 -12.57 11.87
C GLU A 96 13.73 -11.75 13.11
N LEU A 97 12.47 -11.83 13.52
CA LEU A 97 11.89 -11.19 14.71
C LEU A 97 12.41 -11.79 16.02
#